data_AF-A0A960JEH1-F1
#
_entry.id   AF-A0A960JEH1-F1
#
_cell.length_a   1.000
_cell.length_b   1.000
_cell.length_c   1.000
_cell.angle_alpha   90.00
_cell.angle_beta   90.00
_cell.angle_gamma   90.00
#
_symmetry.space_group_name_H-M   'P 1'
#
loop_
_entity.id
_entity.type
_entity.pdbx_description
1 polymer ?
#
loop_
_entity_poly.entity_id
_entity_poly.type
_entity_poly.pdbx_seq_one_letter_code
_entity_poly.pdbx_strand_id
1 'polypeptide(L)'
;MVDDFDLNDEPEEQEIADVVVNPKDIPEIDSKYRLILLTAQRAKQIQRGARVRVDLDRRKIKPTTIARAEFKAQKVNFEITKEK
;
A
#
# COMPACT_ATOMS: atom_id res chain seq x y z
N MET A 1 -47.22 -16.90 7.24
CA MET A 1 -46.44 -16.08 6.32
C MET A 1 -45.00 -16.32 6.73
N VAL A 2 -44.33 -17.25 6.06
CA VAL A 2 -42.96 -17.65 6.38
C VAL A 2 -42.11 -16.80 5.44
N ASP A 3 -41.30 -15.90 5.99
CA ASP A 3 -40.36 -15.11 5.22
C ASP A 3 -39.26 -16.07 4.73
N ASP A 4 -39.31 -16.41 3.44
CA ASP A 4 -38.23 -17.09 2.72
C ASP A 4 -37.02 -16.14 2.66
N PHE A 5 -36.17 -16.24 3.68
CA PHE A 5 -34.87 -15.60 3.72
C PHE A 5 -33.94 -16.39 2.79
N ASP A 6 -33.93 -15.99 1.50
CA ASP A 6 -33.07 -16.55 0.46
C ASP A 6 -31.59 -16.43 0.87
N LEU A 7 -31.05 -17.55 1.34
CA LEU A 7 -29.71 -17.70 1.90
C LEU A 7 -28.67 -18.06 0.81
N ASN A 8 -28.77 -17.41 -0.36
CA ASN A 8 -27.95 -17.69 -1.55
C ASN A 8 -27.22 -16.46 -2.10
N ASP A 9 -26.84 -15.51 -1.25
CA ASP A 9 -25.77 -14.55 -1.59
C ASP A 9 -24.42 -15.15 -1.17
N GLU A 10 -23.91 -16.06 -2.01
CA GLU A 10 -22.49 -16.43 -1.99
C GLU A 10 -21.67 -15.14 -2.14
N PRO A 11 -20.74 -14.83 -1.23
CA PRO A 11 -19.94 -13.62 -1.35
C PRO A 11 -19.08 -13.73 -2.61
N GLU A 12 -19.34 -12.87 -3.61
CA GLU A 12 -18.54 -12.79 -4.82
C GLU A 12 -17.05 -12.66 -4.43
N GLU A 13 -16.28 -13.72 -4.64
CA GLU A 13 -14.84 -13.72 -4.44
C GLU A 13 -14.24 -12.71 -5.42
N GLN A 14 -13.94 -11.51 -4.92
CA GLN A 14 -13.24 -10.51 -5.70
C GLN A 14 -11.85 -11.07 -6.05
N GLU A 15 -11.69 -11.47 -7.31
CA GLU A 15 -10.42 -11.88 -7.87
C GLU A 15 -9.38 -10.80 -7.59
N ILE A 16 -8.38 -11.15 -6.79
CA ILE A 16 -7.25 -10.29 -6.45
C ILE A 16 -6.42 -10.16 -7.74
N ALA A 17 -6.76 -9.21 -8.60
CA ALA A 17 -5.97 -8.90 -9.78
C ALA A 17 -4.60 -8.39 -9.31
N ASP A 18 -3.56 -9.18 -9.58
CA ASP A 18 -2.19 -8.74 -9.39
C ASP A 18 -1.92 -7.55 -10.31
N VAL A 19 -1.88 -6.36 -9.72
CA VAL A 19 -1.47 -5.14 -10.45
C VAL A 19 -0.01 -5.32 -10.84
N VAL A 20 0.23 -5.72 -12.09
CA VAL A 20 1.57 -5.82 -12.69
C VAL A 20 2.09 -4.40 -12.88
N VAL A 21 2.92 -3.93 -11.94
CA VAL A 21 3.48 -2.57 -12.03
C VAL A 21 4.89 -2.63 -12.62
N ASN A 22 5.10 -1.89 -13.71
CA ASN A 22 6.43 -1.68 -14.27
C ASN A 22 7.25 -0.76 -13.34
N PRO A 23 8.50 -1.12 -13.00
CA PRO A 23 9.36 -0.31 -12.11
C PRO A 23 9.79 1.04 -12.71
N LYS A 24 9.45 1.32 -13.98
CA LYS A 24 9.82 2.55 -14.70
C LYS A 24 8.96 3.77 -14.36
N ASP A 25 7.79 3.57 -13.76
CA ASP A 25 6.83 4.66 -13.50
C ASP A 25 6.96 5.27 -12.10
N ILE A 26 7.97 4.88 -11.33
CA ILE A 26 8.22 5.46 -10.00
C ILE A 26 8.90 6.82 -10.21
N PRO A 27 8.24 7.95 -9.88
CA PRO A 27 8.86 9.25 -10.08
C PRO A 27 10.05 9.43 -9.13
N GLU A 28 11.11 10.06 -9.64
CA GLU A 28 12.33 10.32 -8.86
C GLU A 28 12.06 11.32 -7.72
N ILE A 29 12.60 11.04 -6.53
CA ILE A 29 12.42 11.89 -5.37
C ILE A 29 13.50 12.98 -5.39
N ASP A 30 13.09 14.17 -5.80
CA ASP A 30 13.95 15.35 -5.96
C ASP A 30 14.55 15.92 -4.65
N SER A 31 13.85 15.76 -3.52
CA SER A 31 14.11 16.54 -2.30
C SER A 31 14.05 15.71 -1.02
N LYS A 32 14.94 16.03 -0.07
CA LYS A 32 15.00 15.40 1.26
C LYS A 32 13.67 15.50 2.00
N TYR A 33 12.97 16.61 1.87
CA TYR A 33 11.66 16.83 2.51
C TYR A 33 10.57 15.95 1.90
N ARG A 34 10.56 15.78 0.56
CA ARG A 34 9.58 14.90 -0.10
C ARG A 34 9.78 13.44 0.30
N LEU A 35 11.02 13.00 0.46
CA LEU A 35 11.31 11.67 1.01
C LEU A 35 10.71 11.47 2.39
N ILE A 36 10.84 12.46 3.29
CA ILE A 36 10.29 12.39 4.65
C ILE A 36 8.76 12.30 4.61
N LEU A 37 8.09 13.15 3.82
CA LEU A 37 6.64 13.16 3.69
C LEU A 37 6.11 11.84 3.12
N LEU A 38 6.71 11.34 2.03
CA LEU A 38 6.33 10.08 1.42
C LEU A 38 6.57 8.89 2.36
N THR A 39 7.69 8.88 3.08
CA THR A 39 8.00 7.86 4.09
C THR A 39 6.97 7.89 5.22
N ALA A 40 6.58 9.07 5.70
CA ALA A 40 5.58 9.23 6.74
C ALA A 40 4.19 8.77 6.28
N GLN A 41 3.78 9.15 5.07
CA GLN A 41 2.51 8.72 4.49
C GLN A 41 2.46 7.20 4.33
N ARG A 42 3.55 6.59 3.87
CA ARG A 42 3.66 5.13 3.75
C ARG A 42 3.65 4.44 5.11
N ALA A 43 4.35 4.99 6.11
CA ALA A 43 4.31 4.47 7.47
C ALA A 43 2.88 4.48 8.05
N LYS A 44 2.10 5.53 7.76
CA LYS A 44 0.68 5.62 8.14
C LYS A 44 -0.16 4.53 7.48
N GLN A 45 0.10 4.18 6.21
CA GLN A 45 -0.57 3.06 5.55
C GLN A 45 -0.24 1.72 6.22
N ILE A 46 1.03 1.49 6.57
CA ILE A 46 1.46 0.26 7.26
C ILE A 46 0.80 0.14 8.64
N GLN A 47 0.68 1.24 9.37
CA GLN A 47 -0.05 1.29 10.66
C GLN A 47 -1.53 0.92 10.50
N ARG A 48 -2.15 1.29 9.38
CA ARG A 48 -3.53 0.93 9.04
C ARG A 48 -3.69 -0.52 8.55
N GLY A 49 -2.61 -1.30 8.53
CA GLY A 49 -2.65 -2.72 8.13
C GLY A 49 -2.24 -2.99 6.68
N ALA A 50 -1.75 -1.98 5.94
CA ALA A 50 -1.29 -2.19 4.56
C ALA A 50 -0.21 -3.28 4.48
N ARG A 51 -0.22 -4.02 3.36
CA ARG A 51 0.76 -5.06 3.08
C ARG A 51 2.13 -4.44 2.87
N VAL A 52 3.11 -5.00 3.59
CA VAL A 52 4.53 -4.65 3.46
C VAL A 52 5.10 -5.38 2.24
N ARG A 53 5.89 -4.67 1.45
CA ARG A 53 6.47 -5.16 0.17
C ARG A 53 7.91 -5.65 0.31
N VAL A 54 8.49 -5.53 1.50
CA VAL A 54 9.83 -5.99 1.87
C VAL A 54 9.71 -7.14 2.87
N ASP A 55 10.69 -8.04 2.86
CA ASP A 55 10.78 -9.17 3.78
C ASP A 55 11.20 -8.71 5.20
N LEU A 56 10.28 -8.01 5.87
CA LEU A 56 10.46 -7.49 7.22
C LEU A 56 9.21 -7.76 8.06
N ASP A 57 9.42 -8.24 9.28
CA ASP A 57 8.34 -8.50 10.24
C ASP A 57 7.66 -7.20 10.70
N ARG A 58 6.44 -6.95 10.20
CA ARG A 58 5.62 -5.78 10.58
C ARG A 58 5.33 -5.68 12.07
N ARG A 59 5.31 -6.80 12.80
CA ARG A 59 5.04 -6.83 14.25
C ARG A 59 6.24 -6.43 15.10
N LYS A 60 7.46 -6.61 14.61
CA LYS A 60 8.70 -6.39 15.36
C LYS A 60 9.34 -5.04 15.05
N ILE A 61 9.12 -4.52 13.84
CA ILE A 61 9.83 -3.35 13.33
C ILE A 61 8.89 -2.15 13.25
N LYS A 62 9.42 -0.97 13.58
CA LYS A 62 8.69 0.29 13.49
C LYS A 62 8.22 0.55 12.04
N PRO A 63 6.96 0.98 11.81
CA PRO A 63 6.42 1.25 10.48
C PRO A 63 7.27 2.20 9.63
N THR A 64 7.88 3.20 10.25
CA THR A 64 8.77 4.17 9.56
C THR A 64 10.04 3.52 9.02
N THR A 65 10.60 2.55 9.75
CA THR A 65 11.78 1.80 9.31
C THR A 65 11.45 0.91 8.12
N ILE A 66 10.27 0.29 8.15
CA ILE A 66 9.76 -0.53 7.03
C ILE A 66 9.54 0.35 5.80
N ALA A 67 8.84 1.48 5.93
CA ALA A 67 8.61 2.41 4.83
C ALA A 67 9.94 2.88 4.20
N ARG A 68 10.92 3.25 5.04
CA ARG A 68 12.25 3.64 4.56
C ARG A 68 12.95 2.52 3.79
N ALA A 69 12.84 1.27 4.25
CA ALA A 69 13.39 0.11 3.56
C ALA A 69 12.69 -0.14 2.21
N GLU A 70 11.37 0.05 2.15
CA GLU A 70 10.60 -0.05 0.90
C GLU A 70 11.01 1.03 -0.12
N PHE A 71 11.24 2.27 0.33
CA PHE A 71 11.75 3.34 -0.54
C PHE A 71 13.18 3.05 -1.03
N LYS A 72 14.05 2.52 -0.16
CA LYS A 72 15.42 2.12 -0.56
C LYS A 72 15.39 0.98 -1.60
N ALA A 73 14.42 0.08 -1.49
CA ALA A 73 14.23 -1.01 -2.43
C ALA A 73 13.42 -0.61 -3.68
N GLN A 74 13.01 0.67 -3.81
CA GLN A 74 12.14 1.18 -4.87
C GLN A 74 10.87 0.33 -5.08
N LYS A 75 10.29 -0.16 -3.98
CA LYS A 75 9.08 -0.99 -4.00
C LYS A 75 7.81 -0.19 -3.68
N VAL A 76 7.88 1.12 -3.48
CA VAL A 76 6.72 1.97 -3.18
C VAL A 76 6.26 2.66 -4.46
N ASN A 77 4.99 2.44 -4.84
CA ASN A 77 4.37 3.13 -5.97
C ASN A 77 3.62 4.35 -5.46
N PHE A 78 3.83 5.48 -6.11
CA PHE A 78 3.11 6.71 -5.84
C PHE A 78 3.07 7.57 -7.11
N GLU A 79 2.00 8.33 -7.26
CA GLU A 79 1.81 9.27 -8.35
C GLU A 79 1.67 10.67 -7.75
N ILE A 80 2.15 11.68 -8.47
CA ILE A 80 2.03 13.07 -8.06
C ILE A 80 0.90 13.69 -8.88
N THR A 81 -0.31 13.69 -8.34
CA THR A 81 -1.43 14.43 -8.94
C THR A 81 -1.25 15.91 -8.64
N LYS A 82 -1.01 16.72 -9.68
CA LYS A 82 -1.11 18.18 -9.57
C LYS A 82 -2.59 18.55 -9.63
N GLU A 83 -3.25 18.63 -8.49
CA GLU A 83 -4.52 19.37 -8.44
C GLU A 83 -4.23 20.85 -8.69
N LYS A 84 -5.04 21.47 -9.56
CA LYS A 84 -4.86 22.83 -10.08
C LYS A 84 -5.40 23.87 -9.11
#